data_AF-A0A1M7IIR4-F1
#
_entry.id   AF-A0A1M7IIR4-F1
#
_cell.length_a   1.000
_cell.length_b   1.000
_cell.length_c   1.000
_cell.angle_alpha   90.00
_cell.angle_beta   90.00
_cell.angle_gamma   90.00
#
_symmetry.space_group_name_H-M   'P 1'
#
loop_
_entity.id
_entity.type
_entity.pdbx_description
1 polymer ?
#
loop_
_entity_poly.entity_id
_entity_poly.type
_entity_poly.pdbx_seq_one_letter_code
_entity_poly.pdbx_strand_id
1 'polypeptide(L)'
;MNTRRNFIKKTALGSAGIAMAGSAMAMPASSYRRIIGANDRLNVAIAGLGRRLGAFYEPIALKESNVQLMYLFMIDVNPRL
;
A
#
# COMPACT_ATOMS: atom_id res chain seq x y z
N MET A 1 17.38 27.65 -37.86
CA MET A 1 17.14 26.20 -37.92
C MET A 1 15.94 25.81 -37.03
N ASN A 2 14.72 26.23 -37.40
CA ASN A 2 13.49 25.91 -36.66
C ASN A 2 12.43 25.42 -37.67
N THR A 3 12.41 24.13 -37.95
CA THR A 3 11.42 23.50 -38.83
C THR A 3 10.45 22.66 -38.01
N ARG A 4 9.18 22.61 -38.43
CA ARG A 4 8.12 21.80 -37.80
C ARG A 4 8.54 20.34 -37.57
N ARG A 5 9.38 19.80 -38.45
CA ARG A 5 9.96 18.46 -38.36
C ARG A 5 10.86 18.28 -37.11
N ASN A 6 11.62 19.30 -36.72
CA ASN A 6 12.43 19.25 -35.49
C ASN A 6 11.58 19.33 -34.24
N PHE A 7 10.48 20.10 -34.27
CA PHE A 7 9.51 20.14 -33.17
C PHE A 7 8.87 18.76 -32.97
N ILE A 8 8.34 18.14 -34.03
CA ILE A 8 7.72 16.81 -33.95
C ILE A 8 8.71 15.76 -33.43
N LYS A 9 9.95 15.75 -33.93
CA LYS A 9 10.98 14.81 -33.44
C LYS A 9 11.32 15.01 -31.96
N LYS A 10 11.48 16.26 -31.50
CA LYS A 10 11.77 16.55 -30.10
C LYS A 10 10.59 16.21 -29.18
N THR A 11 9.37 16.53 -29.59
CA THR A 11 8.16 16.21 -28.82
C THR A 11 7.92 14.70 -28.75
N ALA A 12 8.12 13.97 -29.85
CA ALA A 12 8.02 12.51 -29.86
C ALA A 12 9.08 11.82 -29.00
N LEU A 13 10.33 12.31 -29.01
CA LEU A 13 11.39 11.82 -28.14
C LEU A 13 11.13 12.15 -26.66
N GLY A 14 10.62 13.36 -26.37
CA GLY A 14 10.26 13.78 -25.02
C GLY A 14 9.09 12.99 -24.44
N SER A 15 8.04 12.73 -25.24
CA SER A 15 6.87 11.96 -24.80
C SER A 15 7.19 10.48 -24.62
N ALA A 16 8.02 9.89 -25.47
CA ALA A 16 8.51 8.52 -25.29
C ALA A 16 9.31 8.37 -23.98
N GLY A 17 10.16 9.34 -23.66
CA GLY A 17 10.88 9.38 -22.39
C GLY A 17 9.96 9.44 -21.16
N ILE A 18 8.88 10.23 -21.23
CA ILE A 18 7.88 10.34 -20.14
C ILE A 18 7.06 9.05 -20.01
N ALA A 19 6.64 8.43 -21.12
CA ALA A 19 5.88 7.17 -21.07
C ALA A 19 6.73 6.03 -20.46
N MET A 20 8.01 5.97 -20.81
CA MET A 20 8.93 4.99 -20.21
C MET A 20 9.26 5.31 -18.75
N ALA A 21 9.42 6.58 -18.38
CA ALA A 21 9.54 6.99 -16.98
C ALA A 21 8.27 6.69 -16.16
N GLY A 22 7.09 6.78 -16.77
CA GLY A 22 5.81 6.42 -16.15
C GLY A 22 5.70 4.93 -15.80
N SER A 23 6.32 4.06 -16.60
CA SER A 23 6.40 2.61 -16.30
C SER A 23 7.36 2.28 -15.15
N ALA A 24 8.40 3.09 -14.93
CA ALA A 24 9.28 2.97 -13.76
C ALA A 24 8.59 3.43 -12.46
N MET A 25 7.56 4.26 -12.57
CA MET A 25 6.67 4.70 -11.48
C MET A 25 5.35 3.91 -11.45
N ALA A 26 5.26 2.80 -12.18
CA ALA A 26 4.07 1.96 -12.15
C ALA A 26 3.96 1.28 -10.78
N MET A 27 2.80 1.38 -10.16
CA MET A 27 2.51 0.66 -8.92
C MET A 27 2.76 -0.84 -9.11
N PRO A 28 3.44 -1.51 -8.16
CA PRO A 28 3.70 -2.94 -8.28
C PRO A 28 2.38 -3.73 -8.32
N ALA A 29 2.37 -4.89 -9.00
CA ALA A 29 1.18 -5.75 -9.10
C ALA A 29 0.60 -6.16 -7.73
N SER A 30 1.43 -6.17 -6.68
CA SER A 30 1.02 -6.37 -5.29
C SER A 30 0.09 -5.25 -4.78
N SER A 31 0.30 -4.00 -5.19
CA SER A 31 -0.56 -2.87 -4.84
C SER A 31 -1.91 -2.97 -5.55
N TYR A 32 -1.93 -3.34 -6.84
CA TYR A 32 -3.18 -3.57 -7.58
C TYR A 32 -4.01 -4.72 -6.99
N ARG A 33 -3.35 -5.79 -6.55
CA ARG A 33 -4.01 -6.94 -5.90
C ARG A 33 -4.66 -6.56 -4.55
N ARG A 34 -4.16 -5.52 -3.86
CA ARG A 34 -4.78 -5.00 -2.64
C ARG A 34 -6.04 -4.16 -2.89
N ILE A 35 -6.25 -3.66 -4.11
CA ILE A 35 -7.45 -2.89 -4.48
C ILE A 35 -8.66 -3.82 -4.63
N ILE A 36 -8.46 -4.99 -5.25
CA ILE A 36 -9.54 -5.97 -5.49
C ILE A 36 -10.00 -6.56 -4.15
N GLY A 37 -11.27 -6.37 -3.80
CA GLY A 37 -11.86 -6.81 -2.51
C GLY A 37 -11.53 -5.90 -1.32
N ALA A 38 -11.03 -4.68 -1.56
CA ALA A 38 -10.75 -3.73 -0.49
C ALA A 38 -12.01 -3.23 0.23
N ASN A 39 -13.14 -3.13 -0.47
CA ASN A 39 -14.43 -2.72 0.11
C ASN A 39 -15.02 -3.79 1.05
N ASP A 40 -14.66 -5.06 0.82
CA ASP A 40 -15.14 -6.15 1.66
C ASP A 40 -14.24 -6.37 2.88
N ARG A 41 -13.01 -5.85 2.85
CA ARG A 41 -11.99 -6.02 3.90
C ARG A 41 -12.16 -5.03 5.04
N LEU A 42 -12.15 -5.54 6.27
CA LEU A 42 -12.18 -4.71 7.47
C LEU A 42 -10.76 -4.39 7.95
N ASN A 43 -10.38 -3.11 7.95
CA ASN A 43 -9.10 -2.68 8.50
C ASN A 43 -9.23 -2.44 10.01
N VAL A 44 -8.46 -3.16 10.83
CA VAL A 44 -8.55 -3.06 12.30
C VAL A 44 -7.21 -2.68 12.92
N ALA A 45 -7.27 -2.01 14.06
CA ALA A 45 -6.14 -1.78 14.94
C ALA A 45 -6.47 -2.33 16.33
N ILE A 46 -5.49 -2.98 16.98
CA ILE A 46 -5.67 -3.54 18.31
C ILE A 46 -4.90 -2.67 19.30
N ALA A 47 -5.61 -2.10 20.26
CA ALA A 47 -5.02 -1.38 21.39
C ALA A 47 -5.16 -2.18 22.68
N GLY A 48 -4.11 -2.20 23.51
CA GLY A 48 -4.10 -2.95 24.77
C GLY A 48 -3.55 -4.37 24.61
N LEU A 49 -2.32 -4.48 24.11
CA LEU A 49 -1.59 -5.74 24.05
C LEU A 49 -1.18 -6.17 25.47
N GLY A 50 -2.07 -6.87 26.16
CA GLY A 50 -1.78 -7.48 27.46
C GLY A 50 -1.51 -8.98 27.33
N ARG A 51 -1.78 -9.72 28.41
CA ARG A 51 -1.66 -11.20 28.46
C ARG A 51 -2.53 -11.96 27.44
N ARG A 52 -3.42 -11.27 26.72
CA ARG A 52 -4.39 -11.84 25.77
C ARG A 52 -3.98 -11.68 24.30
N LEU A 53 -2.81 -11.11 24.01
CA LEU A 53 -2.34 -10.92 22.64
C LEU A 53 -2.40 -12.22 21.82
N GLY A 54 -2.04 -13.36 22.42
CA GLY A 54 -2.09 -14.67 21.80
C GLY A 54 -3.45 -15.05 21.21
N ALA A 55 -4.55 -14.60 21.83
CA ALA A 55 -5.90 -14.95 21.40
C ALA A 55 -6.38 -14.16 20.16
N PHE A 56 -5.68 -13.09 19.79
CA PHE A 56 -6.06 -12.28 18.62
C PHE A 56 -5.45 -12.80 17.32
N TYR A 57 -4.39 -13.60 17.35
CA TYR A 57 -3.74 -14.10 16.13
C TYR A 57 -4.64 -15.02 15.32
N GLU A 58 -5.26 -16.00 15.98
CA GLU A 58 -6.12 -17.00 15.34
C GLU A 58 -7.31 -16.37 14.60
N PRO A 59 -8.17 -15.52 15.22
CA PRO A 59 -9.31 -14.94 14.53
C PRO A 59 -8.93 -13.97 13.40
N ILE A 60 -7.76 -13.33 13.48
CA ILE A 60 -7.27 -12.41 12.43
C ILE A 60 -6.67 -13.19 11.25
N ALA A 61 -6.05 -14.34 11.51
CA ALA A 61 -5.47 -15.18 10.47
C ALA A 61 -6.55 -15.93 9.65
N LEU A 62 -7.76 -16.08 10.20
CA LEU A 62 -8.88 -16.68 9.48
C LEU A 62 -9.27 -15.83 8.26
N LYS A 63 -9.19 -16.44 7.08
CA LYS A 63 -9.56 -15.80 5.81
C LYS A 63 -11.03 -15.37 5.77
N GLU A 64 -11.90 -16.12 6.46
CA GLU A 64 -13.34 -15.84 6.58
C GLU A 64 -13.61 -14.52 7.31
N SER A 65 -12.76 -14.14 8.26
CA SER A 65 -12.89 -12.88 8.99
C SER A 65 -12.72 -11.67 8.08
N ASN A 66 -12.01 -11.82 6.96
CA ASN A 66 -11.71 -10.76 5.98
C ASN A 66 -11.14 -9.48 6.64
N VAL A 67 -10.33 -9.66 7.68
CA VAL A 67 -9.75 -8.58 8.48
C VAL A 67 -8.29 -8.35 8.10
N GLN A 68 -7.89 -7.09 7.98
CA GLN A 68 -6.50 -6.68 7.85
C GLN A 68 -6.06 -5.93 9.10
N LEU A 69 -5.13 -6.51 9.86
CA LEU A 69 -4.54 -5.86 11.02
C LEU A 69 -3.54 -4.80 10.57
N MET A 70 -3.86 -3.54 10.84
CA MET A 70 -3.06 -2.38 10.43
C MET A 70 -2.04 -1.99 11.49
N TYR A 71 -2.44 -1.99 12.76
CA TYR A 71 -1.62 -1.50 13.85
C TYR A 71 -1.88 -2.30 15.14
N LEU A 72 -0.82 -2.46 15.93
CA LEU A 72 -0.90 -2.97 17.29
C LEU A 72 -0.33 -1.90 18.23
N PHE A 73 -1.10 -1.53 19.25
CA PHE A 73 -0.74 -0.54 20.25
C PHE A 73 -0.69 -1.18 21.64
N MET A 74 0.48 -1.20 22.26
CA MET A 74 0.62 -1.51 23.68
C MET A 74 0.69 -0.20 24.47
N ILE A 75 -0.16 -0.04 25.47
CA ILE A 75 0.05 0.99 26.48
C ILE A 75 0.87 0.32 27.57
N ASP A 76 2.18 0.58 27.56
CA ASP A 76 3.02 0.25 28.71
C ASP A 76 2.67 1.22 29.84
N VAL A 77 1.89 0.73 30.80
CA VAL A 77 1.69 1.42 32.08
C VAL A 77 2.82 1.02 33.02
N ASN A 78 4.07 1.32 32.65
CA ASN A 78 5.17 1.28 33.60
C ASN A 78 5.62 2.69 33.99
N PRO A 79 5.00 3.33 35.00
CA PRO A 79 5.48 4.58 35.56
C PRO A 79 6.60 4.37 36.61
N ARG A 80 7.28 3.21 36.64
CA ARG A 80 8.36 2.97 37.59
C ARG A 80 9.73 3.26 36.95
N LEU A 81 10.33 4.36 37.43
CA LEU A 81 11.77 4.65 37.60
C LEU A 81 12.70 4.33 36.42
#